data_AF-A0A3N4Q978-F1
#
_entry.id   AF-A0A3N4Q978-F1
#
_cell.length_a   1.000
_cell.length_b   1.000
_cell.length_c   1.000
_cell.angle_alpha   90.00
_cell.angle_beta   90.00
_cell.angle_gamma   90.00
#
_symmetry.space_group_name_H-M   'P 1'
#
loop_
_entity.id
_entity.type
_entity.pdbx_description
1 polymer ?
#
loop_
_entity_poly.entity_id
_entity_poly.type
_entity_poly.pdbx_seq_one_letter_code
_entity_poly.pdbx_strand_id
1 'polypeptide(L)'
;MENNEIISLWKAYGKRLDESLRLSRQNTQHITQIKVQSFLSAMRPLKVFAVLAGIIWVILVDSLIIRLAPVANLFFLVSAAIQVILTKLAIGIYLYQLILIHQTDISEPVVATQRKLAALKASTLWGARLLFLQLPVWTTFYWNETMLANGHPILLTIQAAVSLSMTMLAIWLFFNIRYRNRDKKWFRLIFAGKEWTPVLEAIGILNEVQAFQREDN
;
A
#
# COMPACT_ATOMS: atom_id res chain seq x y z
N MET A 1 -16.46 50.41 -41.98
CA MET A 1 -17.36 49.69 -41.07
C MET A 1 -16.93 48.23 -40.92
N GLU A 2 -16.58 47.52 -42.00
CA GLU A 2 -16.06 46.13 -41.97
C GLU A 2 -14.89 45.88 -40.99
N ASN A 3 -13.91 46.78 -40.90
CA ASN A 3 -12.73 46.54 -40.05
C ASN A 3 -13.08 46.47 -38.55
N ASN A 4 -14.07 47.25 -38.10
CA ASN A 4 -14.53 47.22 -36.71
C ASN A 4 -15.35 45.95 -36.42
N GLU A 5 -16.09 45.45 -37.40
CA GLU A 5 -16.85 44.19 -37.28
C GLU A 5 -15.90 42.99 -37.18
N ILE A 6 -14.84 42.93 -38.01
CA ILE A 6 -13.82 41.87 -37.96
C ILE A 6 -13.12 41.87 -36.59
N ILE A 7 -12.73 43.04 -36.08
CA ILE A 7 -12.11 43.16 -34.74
C ILE A 7 -13.08 42.70 -33.64
N SER A 8 -14.37 43.01 -33.76
CA SER A 8 -15.39 42.60 -32.78
C SER A 8 -15.61 41.08 -32.79
N LEU A 9 -15.62 40.45 -33.99
CA LEU A 9 -15.70 39.01 -34.16
C LEU A 9 -14.47 38.33 -33.57
N TRP A 10 -13.26 38.83 -33.86
CA TRP A 10 -12.01 38.30 -33.31
C TRP A 10 -12.00 38.30 -31.77
N LYS A 11 -12.44 39.42 -31.15
CA LYS A 11 -12.57 39.51 -29.69
C LYS A 11 -13.62 38.54 -29.13
N ALA A 12 -14.76 38.39 -29.81
CA ALA A 12 -15.80 37.45 -29.40
C ALA A 12 -15.34 35.99 -29.49
N TYR A 13 -14.62 35.63 -30.56
CA TYR A 13 -14.00 34.31 -30.71
C TYR A 13 -12.91 34.05 -29.68
N GLY A 14 -12.03 35.02 -29.42
CA GLY A 14 -11.02 34.93 -28.36
C GLY A 14 -11.64 34.69 -26.99
N LYS A 15 -12.70 35.44 -26.65
CA LYS A 15 -13.42 35.26 -25.38
C LYS A 15 -14.08 33.89 -25.25
N ARG A 16 -14.69 33.38 -26.33
CA ARG A 16 -15.28 32.02 -26.36
C ARG A 16 -14.21 30.94 -26.23
N LEU A 17 -13.05 31.15 -26.86
CA LEU A 17 -11.92 30.23 -26.76
C LEU A 17 -11.40 30.17 -25.32
N ASP A 18 -11.17 31.32 -24.68
CA ASP A 18 -10.75 31.41 -23.28
C ASP A 18 -11.76 30.79 -22.31
N GLU A 19 -13.06 31.04 -22.50
CA GLU A 19 -14.12 30.41 -21.72
C GLU A 19 -14.13 28.88 -21.92
N SER A 20 -13.98 28.40 -23.16
CA SER A 20 -13.91 26.96 -23.45
C SER A 20 -12.68 26.31 -22.83
N LEU A 21 -11.52 26.98 -22.86
CA LEU A 21 -10.28 26.51 -22.26
C LEU A 21 -10.40 26.43 -20.75
N ARG A 22 -10.98 27.47 -20.11
CA ARG A 22 -11.21 27.49 -18.67
C ARG A 22 -12.16 26.37 -18.24
N LEU A 23 -13.26 26.16 -18.97
CA LEU A 23 -14.20 25.06 -18.71
C LEU A 23 -13.56 23.70 -18.93
N SER A 24 -12.78 23.52 -20.00
CA SER A 24 -12.05 22.28 -20.28
C SER A 24 -11.04 21.95 -19.17
N ARG A 25 -10.33 22.95 -18.65
CA ARG A 25 -9.40 22.80 -17.51
C ARG A 25 -10.14 22.37 -16.23
N GLN A 26 -11.24 23.04 -15.90
CA GLN A 26 -12.06 22.69 -14.74
C GLN A 26 -12.62 21.27 -14.86
N ASN A 27 -13.16 20.91 -16.01
CA ASN A 27 -13.66 19.56 -16.29
C ASN A 27 -12.54 18.52 -16.19
N THR A 28 -11.35 18.80 -16.73
CA THR A 28 -10.19 17.89 -16.69
C THR A 28 -9.72 17.65 -15.25
N GLN A 29 -9.72 18.68 -14.40
CA GLN A 29 -9.41 18.55 -12.98
C GLN A 29 -10.45 17.69 -12.25
N HIS A 30 -11.74 17.98 -12.43
CA HIS A 30 -12.83 17.22 -11.82
C HIS A 30 -12.83 15.75 -12.26
N ILE A 31 -12.70 15.48 -13.56
CA ILE A 31 -12.64 14.12 -14.11
C ILE A 31 -11.44 13.37 -13.53
N THR A 32 -10.29 14.03 -13.40
CA THR A 32 -9.09 13.44 -12.81
C THR A 32 -9.30 13.07 -11.35
N GLN A 33 -9.90 13.96 -10.56
CA GLN A 33 -10.20 13.68 -9.16
C GLN A 33 -11.19 12.51 -9.01
N ILE A 34 -12.22 12.44 -9.85
CA ILE A 34 -13.16 11.31 -9.88
C ILE A 34 -12.43 10.00 -10.22
N LYS A 35 -11.51 10.01 -11.20
CA LYS A 35 -10.70 8.82 -11.55
C LYS A 35 -9.79 8.40 -10.40
N VAL A 36 -9.10 9.35 -9.76
CA VAL A 36 -8.26 9.09 -8.59
C VAL A 36 -9.11 8.45 -7.48
N GLN A 37 -10.27 9.00 -7.17
CA GLN A 37 -11.16 8.43 -6.16
C GLN A 37 -11.63 7.02 -6.55
N SER A 38 -11.98 6.80 -7.82
CA SER A 38 -12.36 5.47 -8.34
C SER A 38 -11.25 4.45 -8.10
N PHE A 39 -10.01 4.75 -8.50
CA PHE A 39 -8.86 3.89 -8.27
C PHE A 39 -8.62 3.60 -6.79
N LEU A 40 -8.69 4.61 -5.93
CA LEU A 40 -8.51 4.44 -4.48
C LEU A 40 -9.65 3.61 -3.86
N SER A 41 -10.88 3.83 -4.32
CA SER A 41 -12.07 3.11 -3.83
C SER A 41 -12.02 1.63 -4.18
N ALA A 42 -11.43 1.26 -5.32
CA ALA A 42 -11.24 -0.13 -5.73
C ALA A 42 -10.35 -0.93 -4.75
N MET A 43 -9.49 -0.25 -3.99
CA MET A 43 -8.62 -0.87 -2.99
C MET A 43 -9.33 -1.12 -1.65
N ARG A 44 -10.42 -0.38 -1.38
CA ARG A 44 -11.14 -0.42 -0.11
C ARG A 44 -11.62 -1.82 0.30
N PRO A 45 -12.30 -2.62 -0.56
CA PRO A 45 -12.86 -3.90 -0.12
C PRO A 45 -11.78 -4.88 0.33
N LEU A 46 -10.65 -4.93 -0.36
CA LEU A 46 -9.53 -5.82 0.00
C LEU A 46 -8.93 -5.42 1.36
N LYS A 47 -8.75 -4.12 1.61
CA LYS A 47 -8.22 -3.63 2.89
C LYS A 47 -9.18 -3.88 4.05
N VAL A 48 -10.48 -3.67 3.84
CA VAL A 48 -11.51 -3.98 4.85
C VAL A 48 -11.50 -5.48 5.16
N PHE A 49 -11.46 -6.33 4.13
CA PHE A 49 -11.34 -7.77 4.32
C PHE A 49 -10.08 -8.15 5.10
N ALA A 50 -8.91 -7.60 4.73
CA ALA A 50 -7.64 -7.86 5.41
C ALA A 50 -7.66 -7.41 6.89
N VAL A 51 -8.27 -6.26 7.20
CA VAL A 51 -8.44 -5.79 8.58
C VAL A 51 -9.34 -6.75 9.37
N LEU A 52 -10.49 -7.14 8.84
CA LEU A 52 -11.42 -8.06 9.51
C LEU A 52 -10.77 -9.43 9.73
N ALA A 53 -10.14 -10.00 8.69
CA ALA A 53 -9.43 -11.26 8.79
C ALA A 53 -8.27 -11.17 9.79
N GLY A 54 -7.52 -10.06 9.79
CA GLY A 54 -6.44 -9.81 10.74
C GLY A 54 -6.92 -9.73 12.18
N ILE A 55 -8.04 -9.05 12.45
CA ILE A 55 -8.64 -8.98 13.79
C ILE A 55 -9.07 -10.37 14.27
N ILE A 56 -9.78 -11.13 13.42
CA ILE A 56 -10.19 -12.51 13.74
C ILE A 56 -8.97 -13.38 14.03
N TRP A 57 -7.92 -13.28 13.20
CA TRP A 57 -6.67 -14.02 13.39
C TRP A 57 -5.98 -13.66 14.71
N VAL A 58 -5.86 -12.37 15.02
CA VAL A 58 -5.26 -11.90 16.28
C VAL A 58 -6.01 -12.43 17.49
N ILE A 59 -7.35 -12.40 17.48
CA ILE A 59 -8.18 -12.93 18.57
C ILE A 59 -7.93 -14.43 18.76
N LEU A 60 -7.85 -15.18 17.65
CA LEU A 60 -7.57 -16.61 17.68
C LEU A 60 -6.20 -16.89 18.31
N VAL A 61 -5.15 -16.21 17.86
CA VAL A 61 -3.78 -16.43 18.36
C VAL A 61 -3.62 -15.95 19.80
N ASP A 62 -4.18 -14.79 20.18
CA ASP A 62 -4.18 -14.32 21.57
C ASP A 62 -4.89 -15.32 22.50
N SER A 63 -6.02 -15.90 22.07
CA SER A 63 -6.73 -16.95 22.80
C SER A 63 -5.87 -18.22 22.96
N LEU A 64 -5.14 -18.63 21.92
CA LEU A 64 -4.21 -19.76 22.00
C LEU A 64 -3.07 -19.48 22.96
N ILE A 65 -2.46 -18.29 22.92
CA ILE A 65 -1.38 -17.89 23.83
C ILE A 65 -1.85 -17.99 25.27
N ILE A 66 -3.02 -17.44 25.61
CA ILE A 66 -3.53 -17.44 26.99
C ILE A 66 -3.84 -18.86 27.49
N ARG A 67 -4.48 -19.69 26.65
CA ARG A 67 -4.89 -21.05 27.04
C ARG A 67 -3.71 -22.02 27.11
N LEU A 68 -2.76 -21.89 26.20
CA LEU A 68 -1.62 -22.79 26.12
C LEU A 68 -0.40 -22.25 26.89
N ALA A 69 -0.37 -21.00 27.36
CA ALA A 69 0.73 -20.44 28.17
C ALA A 69 1.31 -21.38 29.25
N PRO A 70 0.51 -22.13 30.05
CA PRO A 70 1.06 -22.98 31.10
C PRO A 70 1.69 -24.29 30.59
N VAL A 71 1.42 -24.71 29.36
CA VAL A 71 1.85 -26.02 28.80
C VAL A 71 2.68 -25.86 27.51
N ALA A 72 2.60 -24.69 26.87
CA ALA A 72 3.27 -24.40 25.64
C ALA A 72 4.76 -24.21 25.86
N ASN A 73 5.48 -24.61 24.83
CA ASN A 73 6.89 -24.39 24.69
C ASN A 73 7.19 -22.91 24.38
N LEU A 74 8.30 -22.42 24.94
CA LEU A 74 8.78 -21.05 24.80
C LEU A 74 8.90 -20.59 23.34
N PHE A 75 9.37 -21.46 22.43
CA PHE A 75 9.51 -21.13 21.00
C PHE A 75 8.17 -20.77 20.34
N PHE A 76 7.11 -21.50 20.71
CA PHE A 76 5.75 -21.23 20.23
C PHE A 76 5.25 -19.89 20.78
N LEU A 77 5.41 -19.65 22.09
CA LEU A 77 4.91 -18.43 22.74
C LEU A 77 5.59 -17.17 22.20
N VAL A 78 6.93 -17.18 22.06
CA VAL A 78 7.68 -16.05 21.51
C VAL A 78 7.32 -15.81 20.05
N SER A 79 7.25 -16.86 19.24
CA SER A 79 6.90 -16.75 17.82
C SER A 79 5.47 -16.21 17.65
N ALA A 80 4.50 -16.77 18.39
CA ALA A 80 3.12 -16.31 18.37
C ALA A 80 2.99 -14.84 18.82
N ALA A 81 3.70 -14.45 19.87
CA ALA A 81 3.71 -13.07 20.35
C ALA A 81 4.25 -12.08 19.30
N ILE A 82 5.40 -12.39 18.68
CA ILE A 82 5.97 -11.56 17.61
C ILE A 82 4.98 -11.47 16.43
N GLN A 83 4.41 -12.60 16.02
CA GLN A 83 3.46 -12.66 14.91
C GLN A 83 2.21 -11.81 15.18
N VAL A 84 1.65 -11.87 16.39
CA VAL A 84 0.51 -11.04 16.80
C VAL A 84 0.89 -9.56 16.81
N ILE A 85 2.04 -9.18 17.37
CA ILE A 85 2.49 -7.77 17.41
C ILE A 85 2.62 -7.21 15.99
N LEU A 86 3.29 -7.94 15.09
CA LEU A 86 3.43 -7.53 13.69
C LEU A 86 2.08 -7.42 12.98
N THR A 87 1.15 -8.34 13.26
CA THR A 87 -0.21 -8.31 12.68
C THR A 87 -1.00 -7.11 13.19
N LYS A 88 -0.93 -6.80 14.50
CA LYS A 88 -1.56 -5.61 15.10
C LYS A 88 -1.03 -4.32 14.46
N LEU A 89 0.28 -4.22 14.22
CA LEU A 89 0.89 -3.09 13.51
C LEU A 89 0.40 -2.99 12.05
N ALA A 90 0.32 -4.12 11.34
CA ALA A 90 -0.19 -4.16 9.97
C ALA A 90 -1.66 -3.70 9.89
N ILE A 91 -2.50 -4.15 10.83
CA ILE A 91 -3.90 -3.69 10.96
C ILE A 91 -3.94 -2.17 11.15
N GLY A 92 -3.12 -1.61 12.03
CA GLY A 92 -3.01 -0.16 12.26
C GLY A 92 -2.66 0.61 10.98
N ILE A 93 -1.70 0.10 10.19
CA ILE A 93 -1.35 0.68 8.89
C ILE A 93 -2.53 0.61 7.92
N TYR A 94 -3.24 -0.52 7.86
CA TYR A 94 -4.36 -0.70 6.93
C TYR A 94 -5.54 0.21 7.30
N LEU A 95 -5.80 0.41 8.60
CA LEU A 95 -6.75 1.40 9.09
C LEU A 95 -6.36 2.82 8.70
N TYR A 96 -5.09 3.20 8.90
CA TYR A 96 -4.58 4.50 8.46
C TYR A 96 -4.78 4.71 6.94
N GLN A 97 -4.50 3.69 6.14
CA GLN A 97 -4.72 3.73 4.69
C GLN A 97 -6.20 3.88 4.33
N LEU A 98 -7.11 3.21 5.05
CA LEU A 98 -8.56 3.33 4.85
C LEU A 98 -9.04 4.75 5.18
N ILE A 99 -8.54 5.33 6.27
CA ILE A 99 -8.84 6.73 6.64
C ILE A 99 -8.34 7.67 5.54
N LEU A 100 -7.14 7.46 5.03
CA LEU A 100 -6.54 8.29 3.98
C LEU A 100 -7.31 8.21 2.66
N ILE A 101 -7.77 7.01 2.30
CA ILE A 101 -8.65 6.80 1.13
C ILE A 101 -9.98 7.53 1.33
N HIS A 102 -10.59 7.43 2.52
CA HIS A 102 -11.87 8.08 2.81
C HIS A 102 -11.77 9.61 2.82
N GLN A 103 -10.68 10.15 3.34
CA GLN A 103 -10.42 11.59 3.36
C GLN A 103 -10.04 12.16 2.00
N THR A 104 -9.79 11.34 0.97
CA THR A 104 -9.45 11.86 -0.35
C THR A 104 -10.74 12.36 -1.03
N ASP A 105 -10.99 13.66 -0.91
CA ASP A 105 -12.13 14.37 -1.48
C ASP A 105 -11.78 14.95 -2.86
N ILE A 106 -12.79 15.02 -3.72
CA ILE A 106 -12.76 15.68 -5.03
C ILE A 106 -12.62 17.20 -4.85
N SER A 107 -13.05 17.76 -3.73
CA SER A 107 -13.06 19.22 -3.52
C SER A 107 -11.71 19.81 -3.11
N GLU A 108 -10.70 18.97 -2.84
CA GLU A 108 -9.41 19.41 -2.31
C GLU A 108 -8.42 19.88 -3.40
N PRO A 109 -7.51 20.80 -3.06
CA PRO A 109 -6.41 21.17 -3.95
C PRO A 109 -5.58 19.95 -4.37
N VAL A 110 -5.18 19.90 -5.64
CA VAL A 110 -4.39 18.81 -6.25
C VAL A 110 -3.16 18.43 -5.41
N VAL A 111 -2.49 19.42 -4.80
CA VAL A 111 -1.31 19.22 -3.94
C VAL A 111 -1.66 18.44 -2.66
N ALA A 112 -2.84 18.66 -2.08
CA ALA A 112 -3.30 17.91 -0.92
C ALA A 112 -3.54 16.43 -1.28
N THR A 113 -4.19 16.18 -2.42
CA THR A 113 -4.39 14.84 -2.97
C THR A 113 -3.04 14.14 -3.23
N GLN A 114 -2.03 14.83 -3.77
CA GLN A 114 -0.68 14.28 -3.95
C GLN A 114 -0.03 13.83 -2.65
N ARG A 115 -0.14 14.64 -1.59
CA ARG A 115 0.40 14.28 -0.27
C ARG A 115 -0.26 13.02 0.27
N LYS A 116 -1.59 12.91 0.15
CA LYS A 116 -2.33 11.72 0.55
C LYS A 116 -1.93 10.50 -0.28
N LEU A 117 -1.81 10.62 -1.61
CA LEU A 117 -1.33 9.53 -2.46
C LEU A 117 0.11 9.11 -2.15
N ALA A 118 0.99 10.06 -1.85
CA ALA A 118 2.36 9.78 -1.44
C ALA A 118 2.42 9.05 -0.09
N ALA A 119 1.61 9.46 0.88
CA ALA A 119 1.48 8.79 2.17
C ALA A 119 0.86 7.39 2.03
N LEU A 120 -0.13 7.22 1.14
CA LEU A 120 -0.73 5.93 0.82
C LEU A 120 0.33 4.98 0.23
N LYS A 121 1.09 5.46 -0.76
CA LYS A 121 2.21 4.71 -1.35
C LYS A 121 3.24 4.30 -0.30
N ALA A 122 3.67 5.25 0.54
CA ALA A 122 4.68 4.99 1.56
C ALA A 122 4.19 3.98 2.61
N SER A 123 2.96 4.13 3.07
CA SER A 123 2.33 3.22 4.03
C SER A 123 2.09 1.83 3.44
N THR A 124 1.75 1.68 2.15
CA THR A 124 1.66 0.37 1.48
C THR A 124 3.00 -0.36 1.49
N LEU A 125 4.09 0.34 1.16
CA LEU A 125 5.44 -0.26 1.22
C LEU A 125 5.82 -0.65 2.65
N TRP A 126 5.52 0.19 3.64
CA TRP A 126 5.77 -0.11 5.04
C TRP A 126 4.95 -1.31 5.55
N GLY A 127 3.67 -1.40 5.18
CA GLY A 127 2.82 -2.54 5.49
C GLY A 127 3.42 -3.84 4.95
N ALA A 128 3.82 -3.85 3.68
CA ALA A 128 4.46 -5.02 3.08
C ALA A 128 5.78 -5.40 3.77
N ARG A 129 6.63 -4.42 4.12
CA ARG A 129 7.88 -4.68 4.87
C ARG A 129 7.62 -5.40 6.20
N LEU A 130 6.62 -4.95 6.95
CA LEU A 130 6.24 -5.59 8.22
C LEU A 130 5.67 -6.99 8.00
N LEU A 131 4.82 -7.17 6.98
CA LEU A 131 4.24 -8.46 6.65
C LEU A 131 5.29 -9.48 6.19
N PHE A 132 6.39 -9.06 5.55
CA PHE A 132 7.47 -10.00 5.22
C PHE A 132 8.41 -10.30 6.40
N LEU A 133 8.44 -9.45 7.42
CA LEU A 133 9.25 -9.68 8.61
C LEU A 133 8.76 -10.87 9.46
N GLN A 134 7.51 -11.29 9.27
CA GLN A 134 6.95 -12.46 9.96
C GLN A 134 7.38 -13.81 9.36
N LEU A 135 7.99 -13.85 8.16
CA LEU A 135 8.42 -15.09 7.51
C LEU A 135 9.28 -16.02 8.40
N PRO A 136 10.35 -15.55 9.07
CA PRO A 136 11.14 -16.40 9.95
C PRO A 136 10.35 -16.89 11.18
N VAL A 137 9.36 -16.12 11.62
CA VAL A 137 8.52 -16.46 12.78
C VAL A 137 7.70 -17.71 12.51
N TRP A 138 7.23 -17.90 11.28
CA TRP A 138 6.54 -19.12 10.87
C TRP A 138 7.45 -20.35 10.88
N THR A 139 8.75 -20.18 10.63
CA THR A 139 9.71 -21.29 10.63
C THR A 139 10.15 -21.71 12.03
N THR A 140 10.11 -20.80 13.00
CA THR A 140 10.48 -21.07 14.40
C THR A 140 9.30 -21.53 15.27
N PHE A 141 8.07 -21.30 14.80
CA PHE A 141 6.83 -21.54 15.55
C PHE A 141 6.67 -22.98 16.08
N TYR A 142 7.17 -23.98 15.36
CA TYR A 142 7.01 -25.40 15.71
C TYR A 142 8.23 -26.02 16.41
N TRP A 143 9.31 -25.25 16.63
CA TRP A 143 10.53 -25.77 17.25
C TRP A 143 10.27 -26.15 18.69
N ASN A 144 10.86 -27.24 19.18
CA ASN A 144 10.75 -27.68 20.58
C ASN A 144 12.08 -28.15 21.15
N GLU A 145 12.24 -28.00 22.47
CA GLU A 145 13.42 -28.41 23.22
C GLU A 145 13.70 -29.91 23.03
N THR A 146 12.66 -30.73 23.02
CA THR A 146 12.78 -32.18 22.78
C THR A 146 13.26 -32.51 21.36
N MET A 147 12.86 -31.70 20.37
CA MET A 147 13.33 -31.83 18.98
C MET A 147 14.80 -31.40 18.86
N LEU A 148 15.21 -30.36 19.58
CA LEU A 148 16.60 -29.90 19.59
C LEU A 148 17.54 -30.86 20.34
N ALA A 149 17.07 -31.45 21.44
CA ALA A 149 17.87 -32.36 22.26
C ALA A 149 17.96 -33.78 21.69
N ASN A 150 16.85 -34.30 21.12
CA ASN A 150 16.75 -35.71 20.70
C ASN A 150 16.45 -35.88 19.20
N GLY A 151 16.37 -34.79 18.44
CA GLY A 151 16.01 -34.83 17.03
C GLY A 151 17.12 -35.37 16.14
N HIS A 152 16.70 -35.93 15.00
CA HIS A 152 17.64 -36.40 13.99
C HIS A 152 18.49 -35.23 13.44
N PRO A 153 19.83 -35.31 13.44
CA PRO A 153 20.71 -34.17 13.13
C PRO A 153 20.52 -33.63 11.70
N ILE A 154 20.16 -34.49 10.75
CA ILE A 154 19.83 -34.08 9.37
C ILE A 154 18.57 -33.18 9.36
N LEU A 155 17.53 -33.53 10.11
CA LEU A 155 16.29 -32.75 10.16
C LEU A 155 16.54 -31.37 10.78
N LEU A 156 17.32 -31.33 11.86
CA LEU A 156 17.74 -30.07 12.50
C LEU A 156 18.52 -29.17 11.55
N THR A 157 19.44 -29.76 10.77
CA THR A 157 20.23 -29.00 9.79
C THR A 157 19.36 -28.40 8.69
N ILE A 158 18.39 -29.17 8.16
CA ILE A 158 17.45 -28.69 7.15
C ILE A 158 16.57 -27.57 7.73
N GLN A 159 16.03 -27.75 8.93
CA GLN A 159 15.18 -26.73 9.57
C GLN A 159 15.94 -25.44 9.87
N ALA A 160 17.19 -25.55 10.36
CA ALA A 160 18.05 -24.40 10.57
C ALA A 160 18.36 -23.68 9.25
N ALA A 161 18.67 -24.42 8.18
CA ALA A 161 18.92 -23.87 6.86
C ALA A 161 17.68 -23.14 6.30
N VAL A 162 16.49 -23.75 6.41
CA VAL A 162 15.23 -23.13 5.98
C VAL A 162 14.94 -21.86 6.78
N SER A 163 15.06 -21.91 8.10
CA SER A 163 14.79 -20.75 8.98
C SER A 163 15.77 -19.61 8.71
N LEU A 164 17.05 -19.93 8.49
CA LEU A 164 18.06 -18.95 8.11
C LEU A 164 17.76 -18.34 6.73
N SER A 165 17.37 -19.16 5.76
CA SER A 165 17.01 -18.69 4.41
C SER A 165 15.81 -17.73 4.45
N MET A 166 14.78 -18.04 5.24
CA MET A 166 13.61 -17.18 5.43
C MET A 166 13.96 -15.89 6.16
N THR A 167 14.87 -15.96 7.14
CA THR A 167 15.39 -14.78 7.83
C THR A 167 16.15 -13.86 6.87
N MET A 168 17.08 -14.43 6.09
CA MET A 168 17.83 -13.67 5.08
C MET A 168 16.90 -13.06 4.03
N LEU A 169 15.88 -13.81 3.58
CA LEU A 169 14.89 -13.32 2.63
C LEU A 169 14.05 -12.18 3.23
N ALA A 170 13.60 -12.32 4.47
CA ALA A 170 12.82 -11.29 5.18
C ALA A 170 13.64 -9.99 5.34
N ILE A 171 14.89 -10.10 5.77
CA ILE A 171 15.81 -8.96 5.90
C ILE A 171 16.07 -8.31 4.53
N TRP A 172 16.34 -9.13 3.51
CA TRP A 172 16.56 -8.64 2.15
C TRP A 172 15.32 -7.90 1.62
N LEU A 173 14.12 -8.46 1.78
CA LEU A 173 12.86 -7.83 1.39
C LEU A 173 12.62 -6.53 2.18
N PHE A 174 12.87 -6.52 3.48
CA PHE A 174 12.71 -5.34 4.32
C PHE A 174 13.52 -4.14 3.79
N PHE A 175 14.78 -4.37 3.41
CA PHE A 175 15.63 -3.33 2.86
C PHE A 175 15.36 -3.02 1.38
N ASN A 176 14.95 -4.00 0.57
CA ASN A 176 14.77 -3.85 -0.87
C ASN A 176 13.37 -3.42 -1.29
N ILE A 177 12.35 -3.53 -0.44
CA ILE A 177 11.01 -2.98 -0.69
C ILE A 177 11.09 -1.46 -0.59
N ARG A 178 11.55 -0.82 -1.67
CA ARG A 178 11.66 0.63 -1.82
C ARG A 178 11.10 1.02 -3.17
N TYR A 179 10.54 2.22 -3.27
CA TYR A 179 10.01 2.74 -4.53
C TYR A 179 11.04 2.74 -5.68
N ARG A 180 12.33 2.93 -5.37
CA ARG A 180 13.43 2.85 -6.35
C ARG A 180 13.50 1.49 -7.08
N ASN A 181 13.02 0.42 -6.43
CA ASN A 181 13.07 -0.93 -6.97
C ASN A 181 11.77 -1.33 -7.69
N ARG A 182 10.81 -0.40 -7.87
CA ARG A 182 9.48 -0.68 -8.45
C ARG A 182 9.52 -1.34 -9.82
N ASP A 183 10.54 -1.03 -10.62
CA ASP A 183 10.66 -1.51 -12.00
C ASP A 183 11.32 -2.91 -12.08
N LYS A 184 11.84 -3.44 -10.97
CA LYS A 184 12.42 -4.78 -10.92
C LYS A 184 11.33 -5.85 -11.06
N LYS A 185 11.63 -6.96 -11.75
CA LYS A 185 10.67 -8.06 -12.00
C LYS A 185 10.12 -8.67 -10.71
N TRP A 186 10.99 -8.94 -9.72
CA TRP A 186 10.59 -9.50 -8.43
C TRP A 186 9.64 -8.56 -7.66
N PHE A 187 9.88 -7.24 -7.75
CA PHE A 187 9.03 -6.25 -7.08
C PHE A 187 7.65 -6.24 -7.72
N ARG A 188 7.60 -6.21 -9.06
CA ARG A 188 6.34 -6.29 -9.81
C ARG A 188 5.60 -7.60 -9.52
N LEU A 189 6.29 -8.72 -9.39
CA LEU A 189 5.64 -9.99 -9.07
C LEU A 189 4.93 -9.96 -7.70
N ILE A 190 5.57 -9.36 -6.69
CA ILE A 190 5.03 -9.29 -5.33
C ILE A 190 3.93 -8.22 -5.20
N PHE A 191 4.12 -7.07 -5.83
CA PHE A 191 3.24 -5.90 -5.65
C PHE A 191 2.20 -5.73 -6.75
N ALA A 192 2.30 -6.42 -7.90
CA ALA A 192 1.26 -6.31 -8.92
C ALA A 192 -0.08 -6.78 -8.36
N GLY A 193 -1.09 -5.92 -8.41
CA GLY A 193 -2.42 -6.25 -7.93
C GLY A 193 -3.17 -5.07 -7.34
N LYS A 194 -4.28 -5.41 -6.68
CA LYS A 194 -5.29 -4.45 -6.20
C LYS A 194 -4.81 -3.53 -5.07
N GLU A 195 -3.63 -3.75 -4.47
CA GLU A 195 -3.09 -2.91 -3.39
C GLU A 195 -2.05 -1.87 -3.84
N TRP A 196 -1.45 -2.01 -5.02
CA TRP A 196 -0.34 -1.15 -5.45
C TRP A 196 -0.64 -0.44 -6.77
N THR A 197 -1.18 -1.17 -7.74
CA THR A 197 -1.46 -0.64 -9.08
C THR A 197 -2.37 0.59 -9.05
N PRO A 198 -3.49 0.62 -8.29
CA PRO A 198 -4.37 1.78 -8.29
C PRO A 198 -3.72 3.04 -7.70
N VAL A 199 -2.77 2.89 -6.76
CA VAL A 199 -2.02 4.03 -6.20
C VAL A 199 -1.08 4.63 -7.25
N LEU A 200 -0.41 3.78 -8.05
CA LEU A 200 0.47 4.25 -9.11
C LEU A 200 -0.30 4.91 -10.25
N GLU A 201 -1.45 4.34 -10.65
CA GLU A 201 -2.33 4.93 -11.66
C GLU A 201 -2.87 6.29 -11.22
N ALA A 202 -3.31 6.41 -9.97
CA ALA A 202 -3.75 7.68 -9.40
C ALA A 202 -2.64 8.74 -9.38
N ILE A 203 -1.41 8.36 -9.06
CA ILE A 203 -0.25 9.27 -9.12
C ILE A 203 0.07 9.65 -10.57
N GLY A 204 -0.03 8.70 -11.50
CA GLY A 204 0.26 8.91 -12.93
C GLY A 204 -0.63 9.98 -13.55
N ILE A 205 -1.96 9.78 -13.51
CA ILE A 205 -2.93 10.71 -14.10
C ILE A 205 -2.78 12.11 -13.47
N LEU A 206 -2.53 12.17 -12.16
CA LEU A 206 -2.44 13.45 -11.47
C LEU A 206 -1.14 14.21 -11.80
N ASN A 207 -0.06 13.50 -12.14
CA ASN A 207 1.14 14.12 -12.70
C ASN A 207 0.93 14.62 -14.14
N GLU A 208 0.16 13.90 -14.97
CA GLU A 208 -0.19 14.33 -16.34
C GLU A 208 -0.96 15.66 -16.32
N VAL A 209 -1.94 15.81 -15.43
CA VAL A 209 -2.70 17.07 -15.27
C VAL A 209 -1.80 18.21 -14.81
N GLN A 210 -0.83 17.95 -13.92
CA GLN A 210 0.14 18.98 -13.52
C GLN A 210 1.09 19.38 -14.66
N ALA A 211 1.50 18.45 -15.51
CA ALA A 211 2.33 18.76 -16.68
C ALA A 211 1.56 19.67 -17.65
N PHE A 212 0.30 19.33 -17.95
CA PHE A 212 -0.59 20.14 -18.79
C PHE A 212 -0.76 21.58 -18.25
N GLN A 213 -0.92 21.74 -16.93
CA GLN A 213 -1.02 23.06 -16.31
C GLN A 213 0.27 23.89 -16.35
N ARG A 214 1.44 23.24 -16.54
CA ARG A 214 2.74 23.93 -16.60
C ARG A 214 3.15 24.30 -18.02
N GLU A 215 2.76 23.52 -19.01
CA GLU A 215 3.04 23.82 -20.43
C GLU A 215 2.21 24.99 -20.96
N ASP A 216 1.05 25.25 -20.34
CA ASP A 216 0.09 26.29 -20.70
C ASP A 216 0.31 27.66 -20.00
N ASN A 217 1.28 27.76 -19.08
CA ASN A 217 1.67 28.99 -18.36
C ASN A 217 3.02 29.51 -18.85
#